data_AF-A0AAD9L4V1-F1
#
_entry.id   AF-A0AAD9L4V1-F1
#
_cell.length_a   1.000
_cell.length_b   1.000
_cell.length_c   1.000
_cell.angle_alpha   90.00
_cell.angle_beta   90.00
_cell.angle_gamma   90.00
#
_symmetry.space_group_name_H-M   'P 1'
#
loop_
_entity.id
_entity.type
_entity.pdbx_description
1 polymer ?
#
loop_
_entity_poly.entity_id
_entity_poly.type
_entity_poly.pdbx_seq_one_letter_code
_entity_poly.pdbx_strand_id
1 'polypeptide(L)'
;MCADSTPTLCGLASVLRLDDKLCGLASVPPPGGPKEPTTLCGLATDLVWAVNSHVEVDTFEITVRYSADLLQERIRIEIPGIRRQYTLHDLHPLVEYHVVISAANERGSSAPSNRIVFHTMLG
;
A
#
# COMPACT_ATOMS: atom_id res chain seq x y z
N MET A 1 -5.05 -40.48 23.71
CA MET A 1 -6.34 -39.80 23.50
C MET A 1 -6.02 -38.44 22.89
N CYS A 2 -6.27 -38.09 21.63
CA CYS A 2 -6.92 -38.69 20.47
C CYS A 2 -6.13 -38.19 19.22
N ALA A 3 -5.77 -39.10 18.29
CA ALA A 3 -6.20 -39.15 16.88
C ALA A 3 -5.81 -37.91 16.03
N ASP A 4 -4.80 -38.00 15.17
CA ASP A 4 -4.85 -38.55 13.80
C ASP A 4 -5.46 -37.56 12.81
N SER A 5 -4.67 -37.20 11.78
CA SER A 5 -5.05 -36.73 10.45
C SER A 5 -3.84 -36.07 9.77
N THR A 6 -3.13 -36.83 8.95
CA THR A 6 -2.30 -36.31 7.87
C THR A 6 -3.14 -35.46 6.90
N PRO A 7 -2.56 -34.41 6.32
CA PRO A 7 -2.87 -34.08 4.94
C PRO A 7 -1.70 -34.45 4.03
N THR A 8 -1.99 -35.44 3.19
CA THR A 8 -1.24 -35.84 2.00
C THR A 8 -0.88 -34.64 1.13
N LEU A 9 0.39 -34.61 0.76
CA LEU A 9 1.01 -33.73 -0.22
C LEU A 9 0.31 -33.86 -1.58
N CYS A 10 -0.17 -32.77 -2.16
CA CYS A 10 -0.50 -32.70 -3.58
C CYS A 10 0.09 -31.42 -4.19
N GLY A 11 1.05 -31.59 -5.10
CA GLY A 11 1.52 -30.54 -6.01
C GLY A 11 2.88 -29.93 -5.65
N LEU A 12 3.95 -30.51 -6.20
CA LEU A 12 5.27 -29.88 -6.29
C LEU A 12 5.20 -28.66 -7.23
N ALA A 13 5.58 -27.49 -6.71
CA ALA A 13 6.33 -26.51 -7.48
C ALA A 13 7.54 -26.09 -6.63
N SER A 14 8.70 -26.32 -7.23
CA SER A 14 10.02 -26.36 -6.60
C SER A 14 10.54 -25.00 -6.13
N VAL A 15 11.16 -25.04 -4.95
CA VAL A 15 12.36 -24.30 -4.52
C VAL A 15 12.25 -22.77 -4.46
N LEU A 16 11.90 -22.28 -3.28
CA LEU A 16 12.76 -21.35 -2.56
C LEU A 16 12.59 -21.62 -1.06
N ARG A 17 13.51 -22.39 -0.48
CA ARG A 17 13.84 -22.23 0.94
C ARG A 17 14.41 -20.83 1.08
N LEU A 18 13.62 -19.92 1.61
CA LEU A 18 14.17 -18.77 2.30
C LEU A 18 13.80 -18.94 3.77
N ASP A 19 14.62 -19.72 4.46
CA ASP A 19 14.78 -19.63 5.90
C ASP A 19 15.32 -18.23 6.22
N ASP A 20 14.47 -17.22 6.13
CA ASP A 20 14.79 -15.89 6.65
C ASP A 20 13.66 -15.43 7.56
N LYS A 21 13.92 -15.75 8.82
CA LYS A 21 13.52 -15.01 10.00
C LYS A 21 13.97 -13.54 9.86
N LEU A 22 13.45 -12.79 8.90
CA LEU A 22 13.56 -11.33 8.81
C LEU A 22 12.55 -10.69 9.77
N CYS A 23 12.59 -11.11 11.03
CA CYS A 23 11.98 -10.39 12.15
C CYS A 23 12.97 -9.30 12.56
N GLY A 24 12.84 -8.11 11.97
CA GLY A 24 13.54 -6.92 12.45
C GLY A 24 13.51 -5.76 11.46
N LEU A 25 13.16 -4.57 11.97
CA LEU A 25 13.44 -3.22 11.41
C LEU A 25 12.31 -2.41 10.74
N ALA A 26 11.03 -2.76 10.88
CA ALA A 26 9.96 -1.77 10.67
C ALA A 26 9.54 -1.18 12.03
N SER A 27 9.83 0.10 12.28
CA SER A 27 9.47 0.79 13.52
C SER A 27 7.97 1.08 13.64
N VAL A 28 7.28 1.13 12.50
CA VAL A 28 5.84 1.38 12.38
C VAL A 28 5.21 0.24 11.59
N PRO A 29 4.07 -0.33 12.04
CA PRO A 29 3.35 -1.31 11.24
C PRO A 29 2.77 -0.64 9.98
N PRO A 30 2.58 -1.38 8.87
CA PRO A 30 1.99 -0.82 7.67
C PRO A 30 0.62 -0.19 7.95
N PRO A 31 0.31 0.99 7.39
CA PRO A 31 -1.04 1.52 7.47
C PRO A 31 -2.01 0.57 6.75
N GLY A 32 -3.29 0.63 7.13
CA GLY A 32 -4.34 0.04 6.29
C GLY A 32 -4.28 0.71 4.92
N GLY A 33 -4.46 -0.06 3.85
CA GLY A 33 -4.42 0.54 2.52
C GLY A 33 -5.49 1.60 2.34
N PRO A 34 -5.27 2.52 1.38
CA PRO A 34 -6.31 3.44 1.00
C PRO A 34 -7.56 2.64 0.61
N LYS A 35 -8.73 3.11 1.05
CA LYS A 35 -10.00 2.58 0.58
C LYS A 35 -10.12 2.84 -0.92
N GLU A 36 -10.81 1.96 -1.63
CA GLU A 36 -11.11 2.19 -3.04
C GLU A 36 -11.81 3.55 -3.19
N PRO A 37 -11.39 4.37 -4.18
CA PRO A 37 -12.02 5.67 -4.44
C PRO A 37 -13.53 5.56 -4.56
N THR A 38 -14.26 6.29 -3.73
CA THR A 38 -15.74 6.34 -3.80
C THR A 38 -16.22 7.30 -4.89
N THR A 39 -15.36 8.23 -5.33
CA THR A 39 -15.69 9.23 -6.35
C THR A 39 -14.52 9.40 -7.32
N LEU A 40 -14.70 8.96 -8.56
CA LEU A 40 -13.82 9.30 -9.69
C LEU A 40 -14.41 10.53 -10.40
N CYS A 41 -14.48 11.65 -9.69
CA CYS A 41 -14.80 12.93 -10.35
C CYS A 41 -13.53 13.35 -11.09
N GLY A 42 -13.62 13.61 -12.39
CA GLY A 42 -12.47 13.82 -13.29
C GLY A 42 -11.25 14.53 -12.66
N LEU A 43 -10.06 14.03 -13.02
CA LEU A 43 -8.74 14.49 -12.61
C LEU A 43 -8.41 14.44 -11.10
N ALA A 44 -9.32 14.02 -10.21
CA ALA A 44 -9.03 13.90 -8.79
C ALA A 44 -9.60 12.63 -8.13
N THR A 45 -8.96 12.16 -7.07
CA THR A 45 -9.44 11.05 -6.25
C THR A 45 -9.15 11.25 -4.77
N ASP A 46 -10.10 10.89 -3.91
CA ASP A 46 -9.88 10.87 -2.47
C ASP A 46 -9.26 9.56 -2.03
N LEU A 47 -8.19 9.66 -1.23
CA LEU A 47 -7.51 8.55 -0.59
C LEU A 47 -7.77 8.63 0.91
N VAL A 48 -8.30 7.56 1.50
CA VAL A 48 -8.58 7.48 2.94
C VAL A 48 -7.99 6.19 3.49
N TRP A 49 -7.18 6.27 4.55
CA TRP A 49 -6.50 5.11 5.14
C TRP A 49 -6.71 5.03 6.66
N ALA A 50 -6.58 3.80 7.18
CA ALA A 50 -6.63 3.54 8.61
C ALA A 50 -5.22 3.37 9.18
N VAL A 51 -5.04 3.68 10.46
CA VAL A 51 -3.86 3.25 11.22
C VAL A 51 -4.37 2.47 12.41
N ASN A 52 -3.99 1.20 12.46
CA ASN A 52 -4.42 0.25 13.48
C ASN A 52 -3.27 0.02 14.47
N SER A 53 -2.64 1.10 14.91
CA SER A 53 -1.37 1.09 15.64
C SER A 53 -1.36 2.15 16.71
N HIS A 54 -0.84 1.78 17.89
CA HIS A 54 -0.58 2.69 19.01
C HIS A 54 0.79 3.38 18.89
N VAL A 55 1.56 3.07 17.85
CA VAL A 55 2.84 3.74 17.55
C VAL A 55 2.57 5.09 16.90
N GLU A 56 3.26 6.12 17.37
CA GLU A 56 3.22 7.46 16.79
C GLU A 56 3.80 7.45 15.36
N VAL A 57 3.08 8.15 14.48
CA VAL A 57 3.43 8.33 13.07
C VAL A 57 3.70 9.81 12.88
N ASP A 58 4.87 10.15 12.37
CA ASP A 58 5.26 11.53 12.08
C ASP A 58 4.79 11.92 10.68
N THR A 59 4.95 11.00 9.71
CA THR A 59 4.58 11.22 8.31
C THR A 59 4.02 9.97 7.65
N PHE A 60 3.17 10.17 6.64
CA PHE A 60 2.87 9.17 5.62
C PHE A 60 3.51 9.57 4.30
N GLU A 61 4.01 8.60 3.55
CA GLU A 61 4.44 8.78 2.16
C GLU A 61 3.43 8.07 1.25
N ILE A 62 2.70 8.85 0.46
CA ILE A 62 1.86 8.32 -0.62
C ILE A 62 2.73 8.17 -1.86
N THR A 63 2.69 6.99 -2.44
CA THR A 63 3.40 6.66 -3.67
C THR A 63 2.40 6.38 -4.78
N VAL A 64 2.52 7.13 -5.86
CA VAL A 64 1.66 7.00 -7.03
C VAL A 64 2.51 6.61 -8.24
N ARG A 65 2.06 5.59 -8.96
CA ARG A 65 2.60 5.18 -10.26
C ARG A 65 1.45 5.05 -11.25
N TYR A 66 1.69 5.31 -12.53
CA TYR A 66 0.70 5.06 -13.57
C TYR A 66 1.24 4.17 -14.67
N SER A 67 0.36 3.37 -15.27
CA SER A 67 0.75 2.24 -16.13
C SER A 67 1.18 2.62 -17.54
N ALA A 68 0.96 3.87 -17.98
CA ALA A 68 1.31 4.32 -19.32
C ALA A 68 2.83 4.33 -19.59
N ASP A 69 3.65 4.46 -18.54
CA ASP A 69 5.10 4.35 -18.63
C ASP A 69 5.67 3.72 -17.36
N LEU A 70 6.07 2.44 -17.44
CA LEU A 70 6.77 1.75 -16.35
C LEU A 70 8.15 2.39 -16.03
N LEU A 71 8.61 3.29 -16.89
CA LEU A 71 9.85 4.06 -16.78
C LEU A 71 9.65 5.48 -16.21
N GLN A 72 8.41 5.92 -15.96
CA GLN A 72 8.13 7.27 -15.44
C GLN A 72 8.13 7.38 -13.91
N GLU A 73 8.37 8.62 -13.51
CA GLU A 73 8.61 9.14 -12.17
C GLU A 73 7.57 8.67 -11.12
N ARG A 74 8.07 8.09 -10.04
CA ARG A 74 7.26 7.78 -8.84
C ARG A 74 6.93 9.10 -8.16
N ILE A 75 5.67 9.52 -8.21
CA ILE A 75 5.23 10.68 -7.45
C ILE A 75 5.19 10.27 -5.97
N ARG A 76 5.89 11.03 -5.13
CA ARG A 76 5.92 10.86 -3.68
C ARG A 76 5.33 12.08 -3.03
N ILE A 77 4.39 11.86 -2.13
CA ILE A 77 3.68 12.93 -1.43
C ILE A 77 3.80 12.66 0.06
N GLU A 78 4.40 13.62 0.77
CA GLU A 78 4.53 13.56 2.22
C GLU A 78 3.31 14.20 2.89
N ILE A 79 2.73 13.47 3.84
CA ILE A 79 1.53 13.86 4.55
C ILE A 79 1.83 13.83 6.06
N PRO A 80 1.46 14.86 6.83
CA PRO A 80 1.61 14.82 8.29
C PRO A 80 0.87 13.62 8.91
N GLY A 81 1.49 12.94 9.86
CA GLY A 81 0.97 11.70 10.49
C GLY A 81 -0.36 11.85 11.22
N ILE A 82 -0.78 13.10 11.49
CA ILE A 82 -2.11 13.43 12.03
C ILE A 82 -3.23 13.30 10.99
N ARG A 83 -2.93 13.33 9.69
CA ARG A 83 -3.93 13.25 8.62
C ARG A 83 -4.20 11.80 8.23
N ARG A 84 -5.44 11.51 7.85
CA ARG A 84 -5.90 10.16 7.41
C ARG A 84 -6.58 10.16 6.05
N GLN A 85 -6.54 11.32 5.39
CA GLN A 85 -7.11 11.50 4.07
C GLN A 85 -6.26 12.47 3.26
N TYR A 86 -6.26 12.28 1.95
CA TYR A 86 -5.63 13.16 0.98
C TYR A 86 -6.34 13.07 -0.35
N THR A 87 -6.57 14.23 -0.99
CA THR A 87 -7.10 14.28 -2.35
C THR A 87 -5.94 14.36 -3.32
N LEU A 88 -5.81 13.34 -4.16
CA LEU A 88 -4.85 13.33 -5.25
C LEU A 88 -5.47 14.10 -6.42
N HIS A 89 -4.76 15.12 -6.91
CA HIS A 89 -5.18 16.00 -7.99
C HIS A 89 -4.36 15.75 -9.26
N ASP A 90 -4.72 16.45 -10.34
CA ASP A 90 -4.00 16.49 -11.61
C ASP A 90 -3.77 15.10 -12.24
N LEU A 91 -4.74 14.20 -12.06
CA LEU A 91 -4.70 12.88 -12.67
C LEU A 91 -4.98 13.00 -14.18
N HIS A 92 -4.21 12.29 -14.99
CA HIS A 92 -4.47 12.17 -16.41
C HIS A 92 -5.72 11.30 -16.64
N PRO A 93 -6.59 11.62 -17.61
CA PRO A 93 -7.73 10.79 -17.97
C PRO A 93 -7.29 9.52 -18.70
N LEU A 94 -8.09 8.45 -18.61
CA LEU A 94 -7.84 7.15 -19.25
C LEU A 94 -6.52 6.49 -18.83
N VAL A 95 -6.10 6.72 -17.59
CA VAL A 95 -4.85 6.20 -17.05
C VAL A 95 -5.14 5.33 -15.83
N GLU A 96 -4.47 4.18 -15.77
CA GLU A 96 -4.45 3.31 -14.60
C GLU A 96 -3.41 3.81 -13.60
N TYR A 97 -3.82 3.96 -12.35
CA TYR A 97 -2.99 4.40 -11.23
C TYR A 97 -2.84 3.28 -10.21
N HIS A 98 -1.62 3.14 -9.69
CA HIS A 98 -1.22 2.23 -8.62
C HIS A 98 -0.79 3.06 -7.42
N VAL A 99 -1.49 2.93 -6.30
CA VAL A 99 -1.21 3.72 -5.09
C VAL A 99 -0.92 2.82 -3.90
N VAL A 100 0.16 3.14 -3.19
CA VAL A 100 0.53 2.56 -1.90
C VAL A 100 0.87 3.65 -0.90
N ILE A 101 0.69 3.37 0.39
CA ILE A 101 0.99 4.31 1.48
C ILE A 101 1.94 3.62 2.46
N SER A 102 3.02 4.30 2.84
CA SER A 102 3.88 3.91 3.96
C SER A 102 3.76 4.94 5.08
N ALA A 103 4.01 4.50 6.32
CA ALA A 103 4.10 5.36 7.48
C ALA A 103 5.56 5.46 7.92
N ALA A 104 5.97 6.60 8.47
CA ALA A 104 7.29 6.80 9.01
C ALA A 104 7.27 7.58 10.33
N ASN A 105 8.28 7.31 11.14
CA ASN A 105 8.62 8.11 12.31
C ASN A 105 10.15 8.21 12.45
N GLU A 106 10.63 8.87 13.50
CA GLU A 106 12.08 9.01 13.78
C GLU A 106 12.87 7.69 13.78
N ARG A 107 12.21 6.56 14.00
CA ARG A 107 12.84 5.22 14.05
C ARG A 107 12.92 4.55 12.68
N GLY A 108 12.22 5.06 11.67
CA GLY A 108 12.21 4.52 10.31
C GLY A 108 10.81 4.42 9.69
N SER A 109 10.75 3.73 8.55
CA SER A 109 9.53 3.57 7.75
C SER A 109 8.94 2.17 7.85
N SER A 110 7.62 2.08 7.72
CA SER A 110 6.89 0.82 7.60
C SER A 110 7.10 0.17 6.23
N ALA A 111 6.72 -1.10 6.11
CA ALA A 111 6.41 -1.65 4.80
C ALA A 111 5.18 -0.92 4.19
N PRO A 112 5.03 -0.89 2.86
CA PRO A 112 3.87 -0.28 2.22
C PRO A 112 2.57 -1.00 2.57
N SER A 113 1.46 -0.27 2.52
CA SER A 113 0.11 -0.83 2.59
C SER A 113 -0.20 -1.79 1.43
N ASN A 114 -1.37 -2.43 1.46
CA ASN A 114 -1.91 -3.02 0.24
C ASN A 114 -2.04 -1.94 -0.85
N ARG A 115 -1.79 -2.35 -2.09
CA ARG A 115 -1.89 -1.50 -3.27
C ARG A 115 -3.34 -1.39 -3.72
N ILE A 116 -3.80 -0.17 -3.97
CA ILE A 116 -5.02 0.04 -4.75
C ILE A 116 -4.67 0.32 -6.21
N VAL A 117 -5.59 -0.07 -7.09
CA VAL A 117 -5.53 0.21 -8.51
C VAL A 117 -6.86 0.84 -8.92
N PHE A 118 -6.80 1.96 -9.62
CA PHE A 118 -8.00 2.62 -10.15
C PHE A 118 -7.72 3.23 -11.52
N HIS A 119 -8.79 3.43 -12.29
CA HIS A 119 -8.74 4.03 -13.62
C HIS A 119 -9.44 5.37 -13.60
N THR A 120 -8.84 6.37 -14.25
CA THR A 120 -9.53 7.62 -14.53
C THR A 120 -10.35 7.49 -15.82
N MET A 121 -11.58 8.00 -15.80
CA MET A 121 -12.45 8.04 -16.99
C MET A 121 -12.28 9.37 -17.73
N LEU A 122 -12.68 9.43 -19.00
CA LEU A 122 -12.97 10.70 -19.67
C LEU A 122 -14.16 11.34 -18.93
N GLY A 123 -13.98 12.59 -18.49
CA GLY A 123 -15.04 13.41 -17.92
C GLY A 123 -16.07 13.84 -18.95
#